data_AF-A0A7L2R690-F1
#
_entry.id   AF-A0A7L2R690-F1
#
_cell.length_a   1.000
_cell.length_b   1.000
_cell.length_c   1.000
_cell.angle_alpha   90.00
_cell.angle_beta   90.00
_cell.angle_gamma   90.00
#
_symmetry.space_group_name_H-M   'P 1'
#
loop_
_entity.id
_entity.type
_entity.pdbx_description
1 polymer ?
#
loop_
_entity_poly.entity_id
_entity_poly.type
_entity_poly.pdbx_seq_one_letter_code
_entity_poly.pdbx_strand_id
1 'polypeptide(L)'
;MAGGKVLGAWALLASLALATWGVRGQIYVKEFSGKVFLECVRSQGSKDITWWKDGNAVGNETQLDLSGVYEDPRGLYMCETGGKKKSLQVHYR
;
A
#
# COMPACT_ATOMS: atom_id res chain seq x y z
N MET A 1 -9.33 -14.36 -66.18
CA MET A 1 -8.89 -12.98 -65.91
C MET A 1 -9.67 -12.46 -64.73
N ALA A 2 -8.96 -11.91 -63.72
CA ALA A 2 -9.38 -11.03 -62.61
C ALA A 2 -10.65 -11.39 -61.81
N GLY A 3 -10.69 -11.43 -60.49
CA GLY A 3 -9.81 -10.92 -59.44
C GLY A 3 -10.70 -10.80 -58.19
N GLY A 4 -10.65 -11.80 -57.32
CA GLY A 4 -11.43 -11.85 -56.08
C GLY A 4 -10.85 -10.92 -55.03
N LYS A 5 -11.67 -9.96 -54.59
CA LYS A 5 -11.30 -8.86 -53.71
C LYS A 5 -10.91 -9.34 -52.30
N VAL A 6 -9.83 -8.74 -51.84
CA VAL A 6 -9.17 -8.83 -50.54
C VAL A 6 -10.19 -8.81 -49.38
N LEU A 7 -10.20 -9.86 -48.56
CA LEU A 7 -10.89 -9.86 -47.26
C LEU A 7 -9.88 -9.56 -46.17
N GLY A 8 -10.20 -8.52 -45.40
CA GLY A 8 -9.29 -7.74 -44.58
C GLY A 8 -8.68 -8.51 -43.41
N ALA A 9 -7.40 -8.22 -43.18
CA ALA A 9 -6.69 -8.53 -41.96
C ALA A 9 -7.29 -7.74 -40.80
N TRP A 10 -7.99 -8.44 -39.90
CA TRP A 10 -8.33 -7.89 -38.59
C TRP A 10 -7.08 -7.89 -37.71
N ALA A 11 -6.42 -6.73 -37.63
CA ALA A 11 -5.41 -6.47 -36.61
C ALA A 11 -6.11 -6.31 -35.26
N LEU A 12 -6.13 -7.38 -34.45
CA LEU A 12 -6.57 -7.30 -33.06
C LEU A 12 -5.47 -6.63 -32.22
N LEU A 13 -5.53 -5.30 -32.12
CA LEU A 13 -4.78 -4.54 -31.13
C LEU A 13 -5.52 -4.61 -29.78
N ALA A 14 -5.31 -5.70 -29.03
CA ALA A 14 -5.73 -5.74 -27.64
C ALA A 14 -4.63 -5.11 -26.77
N SER A 15 -4.97 -3.95 -26.20
CA SER A 15 -4.08 -3.08 -25.43
C SER A 15 -3.58 -3.77 -24.15
N LEU A 16 -2.26 -3.94 -24.01
CA LEU A 16 -1.62 -4.25 -22.74
C LEU A 16 -1.67 -2.99 -21.86
N ALA A 17 -2.71 -2.87 -21.03
CA ALA A 17 -2.72 -1.87 -19.97
C ALA A 17 -1.69 -2.28 -18.90
N LEU A 18 -0.50 -1.70 -18.96
CA LEU A 18 0.46 -1.76 -17.86
C LEU A 18 -0.11 -0.91 -16.72
N ALA A 19 -0.77 -1.55 -15.77
CA ALA A 19 -1.11 -0.94 -14.49
C ALA A 19 0.21 -0.56 -13.81
N THR A 20 0.62 0.69 -13.95
CA THR A 20 1.76 1.24 -13.20
C THR A 20 1.32 1.39 -11.76
N TRP A 21 1.52 0.34 -10.97
CA TRP A 21 1.28 0.37 -9.53
C TRP A 21 2.35 1.23 -8.87
N GLY A 22 2.16 2.55 -8.93
CA GLY A 22 3.02 3.52 -8.25
C GLY A 22 2.80 3.42 -6.75
N VAL A 23 3.58 2.60 -6.05
CA VAL A 23 3.58 2.55 -4.58
C VAL A 23 4.30 3.79 -4.03
N ARG A 24 3.55 4.89 -3.89
CA ARG A 24 4.03 6.15 -3.30
C ARG A 24 4.19 6.00 -1.78
N GLY A 25 5.31 5.45 -1.33
CA GLY A 25 5.71 5.37 0.07
C GLY A 25 4.88 4.36 0.87
N GLN A 26 5.52 3.29 1.30
CA GLN A 26 4.83 2.13 1.84
C GLN A 26 4.85 2.14 3.37
N ILE A 27 3.69 1.95 3.97
CA ILE A 27 3.58 1.29 5.28
C ILE A 27 3.56 -0.21 4.97
N TYR A 28 4.44 -0.99 5.58
CA TYR A 28 4.46 -2.44 5.42
C TYR A 28 3.70 -3.11 6.55
N VAL A 29 2.87 -4.10 6.21
CA VAL A 29 2.23 -4.98 7.19
C VAL A 29 3.14 -6.20 7.38
N LYS A 30 3.49 -6.51 8.62
CA LYS A 30 4.27 -7.69 9.00
C LYS A 30 3.47 -8.50 10.00
N GLU A 31 3.33 -9.79 9.76
CA GLU A 31 2.66 -10.71 10.67
C GLU A 31 3.66 -11.75 11.19
N PHE A 32 3.72 -11.93 12.50
CA PHE A 32 4.58 -12.92 13.11
C PHE A 32 3.98 -13.46 14.42
N SER A 33 3.93 -14.78 14.55
CA SER A 33 3.45 -15.47 15.76
C SER A 33 2.05 -15.00 16.23
N GLY A 34 1.13 -14.78 15.29
CA GLY A 34 -0.24 -14.33 15.59
C GLY A 34 -0.36 -12.87 15.98
N LYS A 35 0.70 -12.07 15.83
CA LYS A 35 0.68 -10.61 16.00
C LYS A 35 0.82 -9.89 14.67
N VAL A 36 0.23 -8.70 14.60
CA VAL A 36 0.31 -7.80 13.44
C VAL A 36 1.16 -6.59 13.80
N PHE A 37 2.06 -6.23 12.91
CA PHE A 37 2.90 -5.06 13.04
C PHE A 37 2.82 -4.20 11.78
N LEU A 38 2.80 -2.88 11.96
CA LEU A 38 3.00 -1.93 10.87
C LEU A 38 4.40 -1.37 10.93
N GLU A 39 5.12 -1.37 9.81
CA GLU A 39 6.43 -0.74 9.69
C GLU A 39 6.35 0.49 8.80
N CYS A 40 6.91 1.60 9.27
CA CYS A 40 7.01 2.82 8.50
C CYS A 40 8.42 3.00 7.93
N VAL A 41 8.49 3.16 6.61
CA VAL A 41 9.74 3.48 5.93
C VAL A 41 10.15 4.92 6.20
N ARG A 42 11.27 5.12 6.90
CA ARG A 42 11.87 6.44 7.07
C ARG A 42 12.32 6.98 5.71
N SER A 43 12.06 8.27 5.48
CA SER A 43 12.74 8.98 4.39
C SER A 43 14.20 9.22 4.80
N GLN A 44 15.12 9.24 3.83
CA GLN A 44 16.51 9.59 4.13
C GLN A 44 16.58 10.97 4.82
N GLY A 45 17.15 11.02 6.02
CA GLY A 45 17.31 12.24 6.82
C GLY A 45 16.22 12.53 7.85
N SER A 46 15.09 11.81 7.88
CA SER A 46 14.07 12.00 8.91
C SER A 46 14.35 11.15 10.16
N LYS A 47 14.55 11.80 11.30
CA LYS A 47 14.78 11.13 12.60
C LYS A 47 13.49 10.79 13.32
N ASP A 48 12.46 11.61 13.14
CA ASP A 48 11.20 11.47 13.88
C ASP A 48 10.14 10.71 13.07
N ILE A 49 9.45 9.82 13.79
CA ILE A 49 8.26 9.11 13.33
C ILE A 49 7.14 9.42 14.31
N THR A 50 5.94 9.65 13.80
CA THR A 50 4.73 9.71 14.61
C THR A 50 3.65 8.85 13.98
N TRP A 51 3.12 7.94 14.77
CA TRP A 51 2.00 7.10 14.41
C TRP A 51 0.70 7.72 14.91
N TRP A 52 -0.30 7.67 14.03
CA TRP A 52 -1.65 8.10 14.30
C TRP A 52 -2.62 6.96 14.01
N LYS A 53 -3.61 6.75 14.88
CA LYS A 53 -4.75 5.86 14.66
C LYS A 53 -6.02 6.68 14.79
N ASP A 54 -6.81 6.73 13.72
CA ASP A 54 -8.11 7.42 13.70
C ASP A 54 -8.01 8.88 14.22
N GLY A 55 -6.89 9.55 13.94
CA GLY A 55 -6.60 10.93 14.35
C GLY A 55 -5.89 11.10 15.70
N ASN A 56 -5.66 10.03 16.47
CA ASN A 56 -4.98 10.08 17.76
C ASN A 56 -3.54 9.57 17.66
N ALA A 57 -2.59 10.22 18.33
CA ALA A 57 -1.21 9.74 18.37
C ALA A 57 -1.11 8.45 19.19
N VAL A 58 -0.46 7.42 18.63
CA VAL A 58 -0.36 6.08 19.25
C VAL A 58 1.06 5.56 19.39
N GLY A 59 2.06 6.26 18.84
CA GLY A 59 3.46 5.85 19.00
C GLY A 59 4.44 6.67 18.16
N ASN A 60 5.73 6.41 18.33
CA ASN A 60 6.83 7.10 17.65
C ASN A 60 7.92 6.15 17.13
N GLU A 61 7.70 4.84 17.22
CA GLU A 61 8.66 3.82 16.81
C GLU A 61 8.60 3.55 15.30
N THR A 62 9.62 2.89 14.74
CA THR A 62 9.60 2.43 13.34
C THR A 62 8.52 1.40 13.08
N GLN A 63 8.20 0.63 14.11
CA GLN A 63 7.25 -0.47 14.06
C GLN A 63 6.17 -0.22 15.11
N LEU A 64 4.91 -0.41 14.72
CA LEU A 64 3.75 -0.31 15.59
C LEU A 64 3.17 -1.71 15.76
N ASP A 65 3.06 -2.19 17.00
CA ASP A 65 2.36 -3.44 17.33
C ASP A 65 0.84 -3.18 17.37
N LEU A 66 0.07 -3.90 16.54
CA LEU A 66 -1.39 -3.82 16.49
C LEU A 66 -2.05 -4.88 17.38
N SER A 67 -1.26 -5.51 18.25
CA SER A 67 -1.64 -6.65 19.08
C SER A 67 -1.88 -7.92 18.25
N GLY A 68 -2.61 -8.87 18.82
CA GLY A 68 -2.92 -10.13 18.17
C GLY A 68 -3.86 -9.96 16.98
N VAL A 69 -3.71 -10.79 15.95
CA VAL A 69 -4.64 -10.88 14.80
C VAL A 69 -6.08 -11.13 15.29
N TYR A 70 -6.23 -11.90 16.35
CA TYR A 70 -7.52 -12.26 16.95
C TYR A 70 -8.24 -11.11 17.68
N GLU A 71 -7.54 -10.00 17.95
CA GLU A 71 -8.14 -8.78 18.52
C GLU A 71 -8.82 -7.92 17.44
N ASP A 72 -8.81 -8.38 16.19
CA ASP A 72 -9.43 -7.72 15.04
C ASP A 72 -9.02 -6.24 14.91
N PRO A 73 -7.71 -5.96 14.78
CA PRO A 73 -7.23 -4.58 14.73
C PRO A 73 -7.77 -3.87 13.49
N ARG A 74 -8.54 -2.81 13.71
CA ARG A 74 -9.20 -2.00 12.68
C ARG A 74 -8.94 -0.52 12.86
N GLY A 75 -8.90 0.19 11.74
CA GLY A 75 -8.87 1.65 11.72
C GLY A 75 -7.96 2.20 10.63
N LEU A 76 -7.93 3.52 10.55
CA LEU A 76 -7.02 4.25 9.68
C LEU A 76 -5.73 4.54 10.45
N TYR A 77 -4.65 3.88 10.03
CA TYR A 77 -3.32 4.13 10.55
C TYR A 77 -2.58 5.11 9.66
N MET A 78 -1.82 6.02 10.26
CA MET A 78 -1.02 6.98 9.53
C MET A 78 0.35 7.13 10.17
N CYS A 79 1.40 7.00 9.36
CA CYS A 79 2.76 7.31 9.74
C CYS A 79 3.14 8.69 9.19
N GLU A 80 3.67 9.55 10.06
CA GLU A 80 4.25 10.83 9.71
C GLU A 80 5.77 10.80 9.92
N THR A 81 6.52 11.16 8.88
CA THR A 81 7.98 11.26 8.96
C THR A 81 8.49 12.39 8.07
N GLY A 82 9.32 13.29 8.63
CA GLY A 82 9.86 14.44 7.89
C GLY A 82 8.79 15.32 7.22
N GLY A 83 7.65 15.53 7.89
CA GLY A 83 6.50 16.28 7.37
C GLY A 83 5.68 15.57 6.28
N LYS A 84 6.03 14.32 5.93
CA LYS A 84 5.28 13.50 4.98
C LYS A 84 4.41 12.51 5.73
N LYS A 85 3.12 12.47 5.37
CA LYS A 85 2.14 11.53 5.92
C LYS A 85 1.85 10.40 4.95
N LYS A 86 1.75 9.18 5.47
CA LYS A 86 1.37 7.95 4.75
C LYS A 86 0.28 7.25 5.54
N SER A 87 -0.77 6.83 4.86
CA SER A 87 -1.96 6.24 5.51
C SER A 87 -2.21 4.83 5.00
N LEU A 88 -2.70 3.96 5.88
CA LEU A 88 -3.10 2.59 5.59
C LEU A 88 -4.40 2.29 6.35
N GLN A 89 -5.44 1.89 5.60
CA GLN A 89 -6.66 1.36 6.20
C GLN A 89 -6.43 -0.11 6.55
N VAL A 90 -6.52 -0.44 7.84
CA VAL A 90 -6.40 -1.81 8.33
C VAL A 90 -7.81 -2.37 8.60
N HIS A 91 -8.08 -3.56 8.06
CA HIS A 91 -9.35 -4.27 8.22
C HIS A 91 -9.10 -5.78 8.30
N TYR A 92 -8.94 -6.29 9.53
CA TYR A 92 -8.91 -7.72 9.80
C TYR A 92 -10.34 -8.30 9.88
N ARG A 93 -10.46 -9.62 9.76
CA ARG A 93 -11.70 -10.41 9.81
C ARG A 93 -11.45 -11.72 10.52
#